data_AF-A0A536SG43-F1
#
_entry.id   AF-A0A536SG43-F1
#
_cell.length_a   1.000
_cell.length_b   1.000
_cell.length_c   1.000
_cell.angle_alpha   90.00
_cell.angle_beta   90.00
_cell.angle_gamma   90.00
#
_symmetry.space_group_name_H-M   'P 1'
#
loop_
_entity.id
_entity.type
_entity.pdbx_description
1 polymer ?
#
loop_
_entity_poly.entity_id
_entity_poly.type
_entity_poly.pdbx_seq_one_letter_code
_entity_poly.pdbx_strand_id
1 'polypeptide(L)'
;MSAELEVLQDALGRLERGGIAYMLTGSLALSYYAEPRMTRDIDLVVEFPGGDSKRLAALFEPEYYVSEADVARALRERGMFNVLHLEKLVKLDLIVRKDEPFRRHEFERRARVRL
;
A
#
# COMPACT_ATOMS: atom_id res chain seq x y z
N MET A 1 -5.59 -8.88 -18.06
CA MET A 1 -4.87 -8.46 -16.85
C MET A 1 -5.69 -8.94 -15.65
N SER A 2 -5.10 -9.38 -14.54
CA SER A 2 -5.91 -9.80 -13.38
C SER A 2 -6.48 -8.57 -12.66
N ALA A 3 -7.60 -8.73 -11.96
CA ALA A 3 -8.22 -7.64 -11.20
C ALA A 3 -7.26 -7.07 -10.15
N GLU A 4 -6.44 -7.92 -9.53
CA GLU A 4 -5.43 -7.52 -8.55
C GLU A 4 -4.35 -6.63 -9.17
N LEU A 5 -3.91 -6.93 -10.40
CA LEU A 5 -2.88 -6.14 -11.07
C LEU A 5 -3.43 -4.78 -11.53
N GLU A 6 -4.68 -4.72 -12.00
CA GLU A 6 -5.37 -3.46 -12.29
C GLU A 6 -5.47 -2.58 -11.04
N VAL A 7 -5.92 -3.16 -9.93
CA VAL A 7 -6.05 -2.45 -8.65
C VAL A 7 -4.71 -2.02 -8.08
N LEU A 8 -3.67 -2.87 -8.18
CA LEU A 8 -2.32 -2.48 -7.80
C LEU A 8 -1.88 -1.25 -8.60
N GLN A 9 -1.99 -1.28 -9.93
CA GLN A 9 -1.54 -0.17 -10.77
C GLN A 9 -2.26 1.14 -10.46
N ASP A 10 -3.58 1.08 -10.24
CA ASP A 10 -4.36 2.25 -9.83
C ASP A 10 -3.91 2.79 -8.47
N ALA A 11 -3.78 1.91 -7.46
CA ALA A 11 -3.32 2.29 -6.13
C ALA A 11 -1.92 2.92 -6.16
N LEU A 12 -0.97 2.33 -6.91
CA LEU A 12 0.37 2.91 -7.08
C LEU A 12 0.30 4.29 -7.75
N GLY A 13 -0.53 4.46 -8.78
CA GLY A 13 -0.74 5.75 -9.44
C GLY A 13 -1.35 6.82 -8.52
N ARG A 14 -2.21 6.44 -7.57
CA ARG A 14 -2.73 7.35 -6.53
C ARG A 14 -1.66 7.74 -5.53
N LEU A 15 -0.83 6.80 -5.08
CA LEU A 15 0.28 7.06 -4.15
C LEU A 15 1.34 7.97 -4.78
N GLU A 16 1.73 7.73 -6.04
CA GLU A 16 2.65 8.60 -6.80
C GLU A 16 2.11 10.04 -6.89
N ARG A 17 0.85 10.22 -7.28
CA ARG A 17 0.19 11.56 -7.33
C ARG A 17 0.10 12.23 -5.96
N GLY A 18 -0.06 11.42 -4.90
CA GLY A 18 -0.08 11.88 -3.53
C GLY A 18 1.29 12.31 -2.98
N GLY A 19 2.39 12.00 -3.70
CA GLY A 19 3.76 12.18 -3.23
C GLY A 19 4.15 11.20 -2.12
N ILE A 20 3.51 10.02 -2.09
CA ILE A 20 3.69 9.02 -1.05
C ILE A 20 4.65 7.96 -1.58
N ALA A 21 5.80 7.83 -0.93
CA ALA A 21 6.71 6.73 -1.26
C ALA A 21 6.11 5.40 -0.80
N TYR A 22 6.27 4.37 -1.62
CA TYR A 22 5.76 3.03 -1.33
C TYR A 22 6.74 1.95 -1.77
N MET A 23 6.55 0.75 -1.24
CA MET A 23 7.27 -0.46 -1.60
C MET A 23 6.29 -1.63 -1.57
N LEU A 24 6.16 -2.33 -2.70
CA LEU A 24 5.39 -3.58 -2.77
C LEU A 24 6.10 -4.66 -1.94
N THR A 25 5.33 -5.38 -1.13
CA THR A 25 5.84 -6.49 -0.31
C THR A 25 4.88 -7.68 -0.38
N GLY A 26 5.04 -8.64 0.54
CA GLY A 26 4.12 -9.76 0.68
C GLY A 26 4.18 -10.77 -0.46
N SER A 27 3.09 -11.51 -0.64
CA SER A 27 3.00 -12.62 -1.60
C SER A 27 3.14 -12.17 -3.06
N LEU A 28 2.64 -10.98 -3.39
CA LEU A 28 2.77 -10.43 -4.75
C LEU A 28 4.22 -10.04 -5.06
N ALA A 29 4.95 -9.44 -4.10
CA ALA A 29 6.40 -9.23 -4.26
C ALA A 29 7.16 -10.56 -4.33
N LEU A 30 6.78 -11.54 -3.52
CA LEU A 30 7.38 -12.87 -3.55
C LEU A 30 7.13 -13.60 -4.87
N SER A 31 6.02 -13.35 -5.58
CA SER A 31 5.77 -13.97 -6.89
C SER A 31 6.84 -13.62 -7.94
N TYR A 32 7.58 -12.54 -7.74
CA TYR A 32 8.74 -12.20 -8.56
C TYR A 32 9.98 -13.08 -8.25
N TYR A 33 10.08 -13.59 -7.03
CA TYR A 33 11.24 -14.35 -6.53
C TYR A 33 10.96 -15.84 -6.27
N ALA A 34 9.69 -16.26 -6.23
CA ALA A 34 9.24 -17.58 -5.82
C ALA A 34 7.86 -17.94 -6.40
N GLU A 35 7.43 -19.18 -6.22
CA GLU A 35 6.15 -19.71 -6.73
C GLU A 35 4.94 -19.05 -6.02
N PRO A 36 3.91 -18.58 -6.77
CA PRO A 36 2.79 -17.82 -6.19
C PRO A 36 1.95 -18.64 -5.20
N ARG A 37 1.64 -18.07 -4.03
CA ARG A 37 0.56 -18.55 -3.15
C ARG A 37 -0.68 -17.69 -3.33
N MET A 38 -1.87 -18.29 -3.40
CA MET A 38 -3.14 -17.56 -3.42
C MET A 38 -3.38 -16.89 -2.06
N THR A 39 -2.93 -15.65 -1.91
CA THR A 39 -3.57 -14.68 -1.01
C THR A 39 -3.99 -13.49 -1.88
N ARG A 40 -5.26 -13.11 -1.84
CA ARG A 40 -5.86 -12.04 -2.66
C ARG A 40 -5.57 -10.63 -2.14
N ASP A 41 -4.53 -10.50 -1.33
CA ASP A 41 -4.22 -9.29 -0.59
C ASP A 41 -2.94 -8.67 -1.17
N ILE A 42 -2.98 -7.36 -1.43
CA ILE A 42 -1.83 -6.59 -1.92
C ILE A 42 -1.21 -5.86 -0.75
N ASP A 43 0.02 -6.21 -0.39
CA ASP A 43 0.73 -5.57 0.73
C ASP A 43 1.64 -4.43 0.23
N LEU A 44 1.42 -3.22 0.75
CA LEU A 44 2.23 -2.04 0.44
C LEU A 44 2.82 -1.44 1.72
N VAL A 45 4.16 -1.36 1.80
CA VAL A 45 4.81 -0.50 2.80
C VAL A 45 4.79 0.93 2.27
N VAL A 46 4.38 1.89 3.10
CA VAL A 46 4.18 3.28 2.71
C VAL A 46 4.85 4.23 3.70
N GLU A 47 5.47 5.27 3.17
CA GLU A 47 6.06 6.36 3.95
C GLU A 47 5.23 7.62 3.79
N PHE A 48 4.71 8.12 4.91
CA PHE A 48 3.82 9.27 4.95
C PHE A 48 4.48 10.45 5.68
N PRO A 49 5.21 11.32 4.97
CA PRO A 49 5.73 12.54 5.56
C PRO A 49 4.57 13.52 5.73
N GLY A 50 4.00 13.62 6.93
CA GLY A 50 3.02 14.65 7.28
C GLY A 50 1.80 14.20 8.08
N GLY A 51 1.53 12.88 8.17
CA GLY A 51 0.54 12.33 9.10
C GLY A 51 -0.93 12.73 8.86
N ASP A 52 -1.28 13.33 7.71
CA ASP A 52 -2.65 13.74 7.39
C ASP A 52 -3.50 12.55 6.91
N SER A 53 -4.28 11.98 7.83
CA SER A 53 -5.16 10.84 7.55
C SER A 53 -6.28 11.18 6.58
N LYS A 54 -6.77 12.43 6.56
CA LYS A 54 -7.85 12.87 5.67
C LYS A 54 -7.38 12.91 4.23
N ARG A 55 -6.23 13.55 4.01
CA ARG A 55 -5.62 13.59 2.68
C ARG A 55 -5.37 12.18 2.15
N LEU A 56 -4.93 11.27 3.02
CA LEU A 56 -4.67 9.88 2.63
C LEU A 56 -5.95 9.12 2.29
N ALA A 57 -7.00 9.22 3.10
CA ALA A 57 -8.29 8.63 2.78
C ALA A 57 -8.86 9.17 1.46
N ALA A 58 -8.79 10.49 1.26
CA ALA A 58 -9.27 11.16 0.05
C ALA A 58 -8.53 10.78 -1.25
N LEU A 59 -7.33 10.18 -1.17
CA LEU A 59 -6.66 9.66 -2.37
C LEU A 59 -7.35 8.41 -2.94
N PHE A 60 -8.05 7.67 -2.10
CA PHE A 60 -8.67 6.39 -2.42
C PHE A 60 -10.18 6.50 -2.61
N GLU A 61 -10.84 7.45 -1.94
CA GLU A 61 -12.27 7.71 -2.18
C GLU A 61 -12.53 8.35 -3.56
N PRO A 62 -13.70 8.08 -4.19
CA PRO A 62 -14.77 7.18 -3.73
C PRO A 62 -14.62 5.72 -4.22
N GLU A 63 -13.62 5.41 -5.06
CA GLU A 63 -13.51 4.09 -5.70
C GLU A 63 -13.14 2.97 -4.72
N TYR A 64 -12.60 3.34 -3.57
CA TYR A 64 -12.25 2.45 -2.48
C TYR A 64 -12.99 2.81 -1.21
N TYR A 65 -13.31 1.79 -0.43
CA TYR A 65 -13.61 1.97 0.98
C TYR A 65 -12.32 2.16 1.78
N VAL A 66 -12.28 3.19 2.60
CA VAL A 66 -11.19 3.50 3.53
C VAL A 66 -11.76 4.12 4.81
N SER A 67 -11.26 3.66 5.96
CA SER A 67 -11.65 4.20 7.26
C SER A 67 -10.65 5.27 7.69
N GLU A 68 -11.03 6.55 7.67
CA GLU A 68 -10.16 7.65 8.12
C GLU A 68 -9.66 7.41 9.55
N ALA A 69 -10.50 6.84 10.42
CA ALA A 69 -10.13 6.52 11.80
C ALA A 69 -9.02 5.46 11.88
N ASP A 70 -9.07 4.42 11.04
CA ASP A 70 -8.02 3.40 10.95
C ASP A 70 -6.75 3.95 10.35
N VAL A 71 -6.86 4.79 9.32
CA VAL A 71 -5.71 5.52 8.75
C VAL A 71 -5.04 6.35 9.84
N ALA A 72 -5.80 7.17 10.56
CA ALA A 72 -5.29 8.01 11.63
C ALA A 72 -4.59 7.19 12.73
N ARG A 73 -5.19 6.06 13.13
CA ARG A 73 -4.58 5.13 14.10
C ARG A 73 -3.28 4.54 13.58
N ALA A 74 -3.27 4.02 12.36
CA ALA A 74 -2.09 3.42 11.76
C ALA A 74 -0.95 4.43 11.59
N LEU A 75 -1.24 5.67 11.22
CA LEU A 75 -0.23 6.73 11.12
C LEU A 75 0.39 7.07 12.49
N ARG A 76 -0.43 7.17 13.55
CA ARG A 76 0.06 7.44 14.92
C ARG A 76 0.90 6.29 15.47
N GLU A 77 0.43 5.07 15.30
CA GLU A 77 1.04 3.87 15.91
C GLU A 77 2.10 3.23 15.00
N ARG A 78 2.31 3.78 13.79
CA ARG A 78 3.10 3.14 12.72
C ARG A 78 2.65 1.70 12.47
N GLY A 79 1.34 1.51 12.45
CA GLY A 79 0.64 0.24 12.26
C GLY A 79 0.29 -0.01 10.80
N MET A 80 -0.84 -0.68 10.59
CA MET A 80 -1.40 -0.95 9.26
C MET A 80 -2.89 -0.59 9.20
N PHE A 81 -3.36 -0.29 8.01
CA PHE A 81 -4.78 -0.14 7.68
C PHE A 81 -5.03 -0.75 6.31
N ASN A 82 -6.28 -1.09 6.01
CA ASN A 82 -6.64 -1.59 4.69
C ASN A 82 -7.47 -0.57 3.91
N VAL A 83 -7.45 -0.73 2.60
CA VAL A 83 -8.40 -0.12 1.68
C VAL A 83 -8.97 -1.22 0.78
N LEU A 84 -10.23 -1.10 0.40
CA LEU A 84 -10.93 -2.11 -0.40
C LEU A 84 -11.47 -1.47 -1.67
N HIS A 85 -10.98 -1.91 -2.84
CA HIS A 85 -11.54 -1.46 -4.12
C HIS A 85 -12.98 -1.98 -4.25
N LEU A 86 -13.95 -1.08 -4.39
CA LEU A 86 -15.36 -1.43 -4.26
C LEU A 86 -15.88 -2.26 -5.44
N GLU A 87 -15.46 -1.95 -6.68
CA GLU A 87 -15.90 -2.69 -7.86
C GLU A 87 -15.23 -4.07 -7.99
N LYS A 88 -13.90 -4.12 -7.82
CA LYS A 88 -13.09 -5.32 -8.03
C LYS A 88 -13.00 -6.23 -6.81
N LEU A 89 -13.44 -5.74 -5.64
CA LEU A 89 -13.38 -6.45 -4.35
C LEU A 89 -11.97 -6.93 -3.98
N VAL A 90 -10.97 -6.12 -4.33
CA VAL A 90 -9.55 -6.38 -4.00
C VAL A 90 -9.15 -5.53 -2.81
N LYS A 91 -8.57 -6.18 -1.79
CA LYS A 91 -8.09 -5.53 -0.58
C LYS A 91 -6.59 -5.21 -0.72
N LEU A 92 -6.21 -4.02 -0.28
CA LEU A 92 -4.82 -3.61 -0.11
C LEU A 92 -4.55 -3.38 1.36
N ASP A 93 -3.47 -3.96 1.86
CA ASP A 93 -2.97 -3.76 3.21
C ASP A 93 -1.82 -2.74 3.16
N LEU A 94 -2.06 -1.54 3.69
CA LEU A 94 -1.09 -0.46 3.75
C LEU A 94 -0.40 -0.47 5.12
N ILE A 95 0.91 -0.71 5.10
CA ILE A 95 1.76 -0.81 6.28
C ILE A 95 2.56 0.48 6.39
N VAL A 96 2.36 1.24 7.47
CA VAL A 96 3.14 2.46 7.71
C VAL A 96 4.58 2.07 8.03
N ARG A 97 5.54 2.62 7.29
CA ARG A 97 6.97 2.34 7.51
C ARG A 97 7.36 2.68 8.94
N LYS A 98 7.84 1.66 9.67
CA LYS A 98 8.42 1.86 11.00
C LYS A 98 9.73 2.64 10.92
N ASP A 99 10.03 3.43 11.95
CA ASP A 99 11.23 4.25 11.99
C ASP A 99 12.43 3.55 12.63
N GLU A 100 12.68 2.32 12.18
CA GLU A 100 13.79 1.48 12.62
C GLU A 100 14.92 1.50 11.57
N PRO A 101 16.21 1.40 11.96
CA PRO A 101 17.33 1.46 11.02
C PRO A 101 17.22 0.45 9.87
N PHE A 102 16.82 -0.79 10.18
CA PHE A 102 16.63 -1.83 9.17
C PHE A 102 15.50 -1.48 8.19
N ARG A 103 14.37 -0.97 8.69
CA ARG A 103 13.20 -0.61 7.87
C ARG A 103 13.45 0.60 6.97
N ARG A 104 14.26 1.56 7.42
CA ARG A 104 14.76 2.65 6.56
C ARG A 104 15.62 2.08 5.43
N HIS A 105 16.60 1.26 5.77
CA HIS A 105 17.54 0.70 4.80
C HIS A 105 16.86 -0.24 3.77
N GLU A 106 15.92 -1.08 4.21
CA GLU A 106 15.09 -1.91 3.35
C GLU A 106 14.30 -1.06 2.34
N PHE A 107 13.65 0.00 2.81
CA PHE A 107 12.82 0.88 2.00
C PHE A 107 13.64 1.77 1.04
N GLU A 108 14.83 2.19 1.44
CA GLU A 108 15.79 2.91 0.58
C GLU A 108 16.28 2.04 -0.58
N ARG A 109 16.36 0.73 -0.38
CA ARG A 109 16.83 -0.25 -1.37
C ARG A 109 15.74 -0.75 -2.32
N ARG A 110 14.51 -0.22 -2.23
CA ARG A 110 13.41 -0.61 -3.13
C ARG A 110 13.78 -0.32 -4.58
N ALA A 111 13.44 -1.23 -5.48
CA ALA A 111 13.72 -1.11 -6.91
C ALA A 111 12.42 -0.99 -7.72
N ARG A 112 12.44 -0.17 -8.77
CA ARG A 112 11.34 -0.10 -9.72
C ARG A 112 11.52 -1.23 -10.75
N VAL A 113 10.56 -2.14 -10.79
CA VAL A 113 10.53 -3.27 -11.74
C VAL A 113 9.41 -3.07 -12.77
N ARG A 114 9.56 -3.67 -13.96
CA ARG A 114 8.47 -3.82 -14.92
C ARG A 114 7.94 -5.25 -14.79
N LEU A 115 6.66 -5.37 -14.46
CA LEU A 115 5.91 -6.63 -14.53
C LEU A 115 5.40 -6.86 -15.95
#